data_AF-A0A368TLT2-F1
#
_entry.id   AF-A0A368TLT2-F1
#
_cell.length_a   1.000
_cell.length_b   1.000
_cell.length_c   1.000
_cell.angle_alpha   90.00
_cell.angle_beta   90.00
_cell.angle_gamma   90.00
#
_symmetry.space_group_name_H-M   'P 1'
#
loop_
_entity.id
_entity.type
_entity.pdbx_description
1 polymer ?
#
loop_
_entity_poly.entity_id
_entity_poly.type
_entity_poly.pdbx_seq_one_letter_code
_entity_poly.pdbx_strand_id
1 'polypeptide(L)' 'MDFLCITKNRRKVKVSLPFDWDFLQDNLPSEKLAELRRRFMEKWRSGEYTKKEMMRRYRMSERTFWYTIKPPQRLELQ' A
#
# COMPACT_ATOMS: atom_id res chain seq x y z
N MET A 1 -11.65 9.94 -10.06
CA MET A 1 -11.01 8.61 -9.94
C MET A 1 -9.52 8.81 -9.79
N ASP A 2 -8.96 8.60 -8.61
CA ASP A 2 -7.51 8.64 -8.42
C ASP A 2 -6.84 7.43 -9.07
N PHE A 3 -5.82 7.67 -9.88
CA PHE A 3 -5.00 6.64 -10.50
C PHE A 3 -3.54 6.91 -10.18
N LEU A 4 -2.79 5.85 -9.88
CA LEU A 4 -1.35 5.92 -9.67
C LEU A 4 -0.65 5.52 -10.96
N CYS A 5 0.10 6.44 -11.54
CA CYS A 5 0.99 6.16 -12.67
C CYS A 5 2.32 5.61 -12.15
N ILE A 6 2.62 4.36 -12.47
CA ILE A 6 3.89 3.71 -12.14
C ILE A 6 4.66 3.37 -13.41
N THR A 7 5.98 3.32 -13.36
CA THR A 7 6.82 2.95 -14.51
C THR A 7 7.48 1.60 -14.23
N LYS A 8 7.15 0.57 -15.02
CA LYS A 8 7.73 -0.78 -14.96
C LYS A 8 8.33 -1.15 -16.31
N ASN A 9 9.58 -1.61 -16.37
CA ASN A 9 10.24 -2.03 -17.63
C ASN A 9 10.09 -1.00 -18.77
N ARG A 10 10.31 0.29 -18.47
CA ARG A 10 10.08 1.44 -19.38
C ARG A 10 8.64 1.63 -19.88
N ARG A 11 7.65 0.90 -19.34
CA ARG A 11 6.22 1.07 -19.62
C ARG A 11 5.52 1.77 -18.47
N LYS A 12 4.69 2.77 -18.78
CA LYS A 12 3.82 3.43 -17.80
C LYS A 12 2.55 2.60 -17.60
N VAL A 13 2.33 2.11 -16.39
CA VAL A 13 1.13 1.39 -16.00
C VAL A 13 0.25 2.32 -15.16
N LYS A 14 -1.01 2.44 -15.55
CA LYS A 14 -2.03 3.14 -14.76
C LYS A 14 -2.70 2.14 -13.85
N VAL A 15 -2.54 2.31 -12.54
CA VAL A 15 -3.24 1.51 -11.55
C VAL A 15 -4.46 2.31 -11.09
N SER A 16 -5.65 1.82 -11.44
CA SER A 16 -6.91 2.41 -11.00
C SER A 16 -7.29 1.89 -9.62
N LEU A 17 -7.88 2.76 -8.79
CA LEU A 17 -8.46 2.36 -7.52
C LEU A 17 -9.53 1.25 -7.71
N PRO A 18 -9.64 0.30 -6.77
CA PRO A 18 -8.81 0.13 -5.57
C PRO A 18 -7.43 -0.45 -5.91
N PHE A 19 -6.37 0.12 -5.30
CA PHE A 19 -4.99 -0.27 -5.58
C PHE A 19 -4.75 -1.71 -5.12
N ASP A 20 -4.05 -2.51 -5.91
CA ASP A 20 -3.66 -3.86 -5.50
C ASP A 20 -2.35 -3.76 -4.70
N TRP A 21 -2.40 -3.93 -3.38
CA TRP A 21 -1.27 -3.61 -2.49
C TRP A 21 -0.04 -4.48 -2.75
N ASP A 22 -0.24 -5.77 -3.02
CA ASP A 22 0.84 -6.68 -3.44
C ASP A 22 1.49 -6.17 -4.73
N PHE A 23 0.67 -5.77 -5.72
CA PHE A 23 1.20 -5.16 -6.94
C PHE A 23 1.98 -3.86 -6.68
N LEU A 24 1.51 -3.00 -5.77
CA LEU A 24 2.23 -1.79 -5.41
C LEU A 24 3.58 -2.11 -4.77
N GLN A 25 3.63 -3.11 -3.89
CA GLN A 25 4.85 -3.51 -3.19
C GLN A 25 5.91 -4.08 -4.15
N ASP A 26 5.50 -4.85 -5.16
CA ASP A 26 6.42 -5.41 -6.16
C ASP A 26 6.86 -4.42 -7.25
N ASN A 27 6.12 -3.33 -7.46
CA ASN A 27 6.32 -2.47 -8.63
C ASN A 27 6.65 -1.01 -8.30
N LEU A 28 6.57 -0.59 -7.03
CA LEU A 28 6.98 0.75 -6.61
C LEU A 28 8.37 0.74 -5.97
N PRO A 29 9.17 1.79 -6.21
CA PRO A 29 10.39 2.00 -5.44
C PRO A 29 10.07 2.23 -3.97
N SER A 30 11.00 1.84 -3.09
CA SER A 30 10.86 1.86 -1.64
C SER A 30 10.38 3.21 -1.09
N GLU A 31 10.82 4.34 -1.66
CA GLU A 31 10.36 5.69 -1.28
C GLU A 31 8.86 5.89 -1.51
N LYS A 32 8.35 5.53 -2.69
CA LYS A 32 6.92 5.68 -3.00
C LYS A 32 6.07 4.71 -2.18
N LEU A 33 6.60 3.52 -1.90
CA LEU A 33 5.94 2.55 -1.03
C LEU A 33 5.89 3.06 0.42
N ALA A 34 6.96 3.69 0.91
CA ALA A 34 7.00 4.31 2.23
C ALA A 34 5.99 5.46 2.34
N GLU A 35 5.86 6.31 1.31
CA GLU A 35 4.85 7.37 1.30
C GLU A 35 3.42 6.80 1.32
N LEU A 36 3.13 5.77 0.53
CA LEU A 36 1.83 5.09 0.55
C LEU A 36 1.53 4.45 1.89
N ARG A 37 2.53 3.80 2.51
CA ARG A 37 2.42 3.25 3.87
C ARG A 37 2.12 4.33 4.89
N ARG A 38 2.78 5.49 4.79
CA ARG A 38 2.52 6.63 5.68
C ARG A 38 1.08 7.11 5.56
N ARG A 39 0.60 7.37 4.33
CA ARG A 39 -0.79 7.78 4.07
C ARG A 39 -1.80 6.73 4.53
N PHE A 40 -1.49 5.46 4.35
CA PHE A 40 -2.31 4.34 4.84
C PHE A 40 -2.42 4.38 6.38
N MET A 41 -1.29 4.54 7.07
CA MET A 41 -1.23 4.63 8.53
C MET A 41 -1.95 5.87 9.07
N GLU A 42 -1.81 7.02 8.41
CA GLU A 42 -2.52 8.26 8.77
C GLU A 42 -4.04 8.06 8.71
N LYS A 43 -4.56 7.45 7.64
CA LYS A 43 -5.98 7.13 7.49
C LYS A 43 -6.48 6.05 8.46
N TRP A 44 -5.63 5.08 8.79
CA TRP A 44 -5.96 4.08 9.80
C TRP A 44 -6.06 4.71 11.19
N ARG A 45 -5.10 5.56 11.55
CA ARG A 45 -5.06 6.26 12.85
C ARG A 45 -6.16 7.32 13.00
N SER A 46 -6.63 7.92 11.91
CA SER A 46 -7.73 8.88 11.98
C SER A 46 -9.06 8.23 12.38
N GLY A 47 -9.17 6.89 12.28
CA GLY A 47 -10.42 6.18 12.56
C GLY A 47 -11.51 6.41 11.51
N GLU A 48 -11.20 7.10 10.41
CA GLU A 48 -12.15 7.43 9.34
C GLU A 48 -12.64 6.19 8.59
N TYR A 49 -11.86 5.10 8.58
CA TYR A 49 -12.19 3.87 7.88
C TYR A 49 -12.10 2.66 8.80
N THR A 50 -13.07 1.76 8.67
CA THR A 50 -12.97 0.43 9.29
C THR A 50 -11.91 -0.41 8.60
N LYS A 51 -11.43 -1.45 9.30
CA LYS A 51 -10.51 -2.44 8.73
C LYS A 51 -11.01 -3.02 7.39
N LYS A 52 -12.30 -3.37 7.29
CA LYS A 52 -12.88 -3.92 6.06
C LYS A 52 -12.84 -2.91 4.91
N GLU A 53 -13.09 -1.64 5.19
CA GLU A 53 -13.04 -0.58 4.17
C GLU A 53 -11.61 -0.31 3.71
N MET A 54 -10.66 -0.29 4.64
CA MET A 54 -9.24 -0.19 4.31
C MET A 54 -8.81 -1.37 3.44
N MET A 55 -9.13 -2.61 3.83
CA MET A 55 -8.80 -3.80 3.04
C MET A 55 -9.41 -3.75 1.63
N ARG A 56 -10.67 -3.32 1.50
CA ARG A 56 -11.35 -3.19 0.21
C ARG A 56 -10.73 -2.10 -0.66
N ARG A 57 -10.35 -0.96 -0.08
CA ARG A 57 -9.79 0.20 -0.80
C ARG A 57 -8.39 -0.06 -1.35
N TYR A 58 -7.62 -0.90 -0.67
CA TYR A 58 -6.28 -1.29 -1.07
C TYR A 58 -6.18 -2.75 -1.53
N ARG A 59 -7.32 -3.39 -1.87
CA ARG A 59 -7.46 -4.80 -2.30
C ARG A 59 -6.49 -5.74 -1.58
N MET A 60 -6.33 -5.57 -0.28
CA MET A 60 -5.32 -6.29 0.49
C MET A 60 -5.97 -7.36 1.34
N SER A 61 -5.25 -8.47 1.52
CA SER A 61 -5.64 -9.50 2.46
C SER A 61 -5.48 -9.03 3.91
N GLU A 62 -6.20 -9.65 4.83
CA GLU A 62 -6.07 -9.37 6.27
C GLU A 62 -4.63 -9.52 6.78
N ARG A 63 -3.91 -10.52 6.28
CA ARG A 63 -2.48 -10.72 6.57
C ARG A 63 -1.64 -9.51 6.16
N THR A 64 -1.83 -9.02 4.93
CA THR A 64 -1.12 -7.87 4.36
C THR A 64 -1.45 -6.58 5.11
N PHE A 65 -2.71 -6.42 5.54
CA PHE A 65 -3.15 -5.30 6.37
C PHE A 65 -2.37 -5.25 7.69
N TRP A 66 -2.30 -6.36 8.43
CA TRP A 66 -1.56 -6.42 9.69
C TRP A 66 -0.06 -6.26 9.49
N TYR A 67 0.51 -6.84 8.44
CA TYR A 67 1.92 -6.64 8.08
C TYR A 67 2.25 -5.17 7.77
N THR A 68 1.30 -4.44 7.20
CA THR A 68 1.47 -3.01 6.88
C THR A 68 1.42 -2.13 8.13
N ILE A 69 0.58 -2.47 9.11
CA ILE A 69 0.45 -1.71 10.38
C ILE A 69 1.58 -2.04 11.35
N LYS A 70 1.91 -3.32 11.47
CA LYS A 70 2.92 -3.84 12.39
C LYS A 70 3.81 -4.78 11.60
N PRO A 71 4.74 -4.23 10.78
CA PRO A 71 5.73 -5.07 10.15
C PRO A 71 6.46 -5.85 11.25
N PRO A 72 6.69 -7.16 11.10
CA PRO A 72 7.57 -7.87 12.01
C PRO A 72 8.89 -7.10 12.02
N GLN A 73 9.41 -6.80 13.21
CA GLN A 73 10.61 -5.98 13.46
C GLN A 73 11.93 -6.64 12.95
N ARG A 74 11.86 -7.42 11.87
CA ARG A 74 12.92 -8.28 11.38
C ARG A 74 13.28 -7.86 9.95
N LEU A 75 13.72 -6.62 9.76
CA LEU A 75 14.43 -6.13 8.56
C LEU A 75 15.04 -4.72 8.78
N GLU A 76 15.46 -4.42 10.01
CA GLU A 76 16.38 -3.30 10.32
C GLU A 76 17.77 -3.86 10.68
N LEU A 77 18.24 -4.84 9.91
CA LEU A 77 19.59 -5.40 10.03
C LEU A 77 19.91 -6.12 8.72
N GLN A 78 20.34 -5.35 7.71
CA GLN A 78 21.40 -5.70 6.76
C GLN A 78 21.70 -4.52 5.84
#